data_AF-A0A813F486-F1
#
_entry.id   AF-A0A813F486-F1
#
_cell.length_a   1.000
_cell.length_b   1.000
_cell.length_c   1.000
_cell.angle_alpha   90.00
_cell.angle_beta   90.00
_cell.angle_gamma   90.00
#
_symmetry.space_group_name_H-M   'P 1'
#
loop_
_entity.id
_entity.type
_entity.pdbx_description
1 polymer ?
#
loop_
_entity_poly.entity_id
_entity_poly.type
_entity_poly.pdbx_seq_one_letter_code
_entity_poly.pdbx_strand_id
1 'polypeptide(L)'
;MQQQQQLQQQLQQQKQQKQQQHQLQQQQLRIQRRQQQSLPQAAAAAIPPTHTLHTRGGGEWDISDADIEKFYAELTTGGKGGDPPKESVVGGLIVKFFHGEFTPQGFKRYAGHWKGPPPGNIGKKDIAVGMDGLKVQMKNPMFVTKGGVGYGVDETLKVVDDGKGWVWLAAEMSPGGLAIELFKSVPFGKRALLVAKQSDVDEMFSKVNWAVALGNIEKTFGGPLIKQR
;
A
#
# COMPACT_ATOMS: atom_id res chain seq x y z
N MET A 1 6.51 2.50 -54.61
CA MET A 1 6.39 1.28 -53.76
C MET A 1 6.63 1.56 -52.28
N GLN A 2 7.71 2.25 -51.86
CA GLN A 2 8.01 2.53 -50.45
C GLN A 2 6.88 3.25 -49.67
N GLN A 3 6.25 4.27 -50.28
CA GLN A 3 5.17 5.03 -49.63
C GLN A 3 3.91 4.18 -49.38
N GLN A 4 3.65 3.19 -50.24
CA GLN A 4 2.51 2.28 -50.11
C GLN A 4 2.74 1.24 -49.00
N GLN A 5 3.99 0.79 -48.82
CA GLN A 5 4.39 -0.07 -47.69
C GLN A 5 4.31 0.66 -46.35
N GLN A 6 4.75 1.91 -46.27
CA GLN A 6 4.63 2.71 -45.05
C GLN A 6 3.17 2.92 -44.64
N LEU A 7 2.29 3.21 -45.60
CA LEU A 7 0.86 3.38 -45.34
C LEU A 7 0.21 2.08 -44.83
N GLN A 8 0.57 0.93 -45.42
CA GLN A 8 0.08 -0.37 -44.94
C GLN A 8 0.56 -0.68 -43.51
N GLN A 9 1.83 -0.37 -43.19
CA GLN A 9 2.37 -0.58 -41.86
C GLN A 9 1.69 0.32 -40.82
N GLN A 10 1.40 1.57 -41.17
CA GLN A 10 0.68 2.49 -40.29
C GLN A 10 -0.77 2.04 -40.06
N LEU A 11 -1.47 1.56 -41.10
CA LEU A 11 -2.80 0.98 -40.97
C LEU A 11 -2.81 -0.26 -40.08
N GLN A 12 -1.77 -1.10 -40.17
CA GLN A 12 -1.65 -2.29 -39.35
C GLN A 12 -1.41 -1.94 -37.87
N GLN A 13 -0.57 -0.94 -37.59
CA GLN A 13 -0.36 -0.43 -36.24
C GLN A 13 -1.64 0.18 -35.65
N GLN A 14 -2.39 0.97 -36.44
CA GLN A 14 -3.67 1.52 -35.99
C GLN A 14 -4.70 0.42 -35.67
N LYS A 15 -4.75 -0.65 -36.47
CA LYS A 15 -5.62 -1.80 -36.20
C LYS A 15 -5.25 -2.50 -34.89
N GLN A 16 -3.95 -2.71 -34.65
CA GLN A 16 -3.47 -3.31 -33.40
C GLN A 16 -3.79 -2.43 -32.18
N GLN A 17 -3.58 -1.12 -32.27
CA GLN A 17 -3.92 -0.18 -31.19
C GLN A 17 -5.42 -0.19 -30.88
N LYS A 18 -6.28 -0.16 -31.90
CA LYS A 18 -7.74 -0.26 -31.70
C LYS A 18 -8.16 -1.58 -31.07
N GLN A 19 -7.54 -2.69 -31.47
CA GLN A 19 -7.81 -4.00 -30.90
C GLN A 19 -7.39 -4.08 -29.43
N GLN A 20 -6.25 -3.49 -29.07
CA GLN A 20 -5.77 -3.43 -27.69
C GLN A 20 -6.67 -2.55 -26.81
N GLN A 21 -7.11 -1.40 -27.32
CA GLN A 21 -8.08 -0.54 -26.62
C GLN A 21 -9.42 -1.26 -26.41
N HIS A 22 -9.91 -1.99 -27.40
CA HIS A 22 -11.14 -2.77 -27.27
C HIS A 22 -11.01 -3.88 -26.22
N GLN A 23 -9.87 -4.58 -26.16
CA GLN A 23 -9.61 -5.59 -25.14
C GLN A 23 -9.58 -4.99 -23.72
N LEU A 24 -8.95 -3.83 -23.54
CA LEU A 24 -8.93 -3.13 -22.26
C LEU A 24 -10.34 -2.71 -21.83
N GLN A 25 -11.15 -2.19 -22.75
CA GLN A 25 -12.52 -1.80 -22.47
C GLN A 25 -13.38 -3.01 -22.06
N GLN A 26 -13.24 -4.14 -22.75
CA GLN A 26 -13.93 -5.39 -22.39
C GLN A 26 -13.49 -5.92 -21.02
N GLN A 27 -12.20 -5.79 -20.67
CA GLN A 27 -11.70 -6.18 -19.36
C GLN A 27 -12.29 -5.30 -18.25
N GLN A 28 -12.38 -3.98 -18.47
CA GLN A 28 -13.01 -3.06 -17.53
C GLN A 28 -14.51 -3.35 -17.34
N LEU A 29 -15.23 -3.64 -18.43
CA LEU A 29 -16.64 -4.04 -18.38
C LEU A 29 -16.85 -5.34 -17.60
N ARG A 30 -15.96 -6.32 -17.74
CA ARG A 30 -16.00 -7.57 -16.95
C ARG A 30 -15.76 -7.31 -15.47
N ILE A 31 -14.83 -6.42 -15.13
CA ILE A 31 -14.57 -6.02 -13.74
C ILE A 31 -15.80 -5.33 -13.13
N GLN A 32 -16.41 -4.39 -13.86
CA GLN A 32 -17.64 -3.71 -13.41
C GLN A 32 -18.81 -4.67 -13.22
N ARG A 33 -19.03 -5.61 -14.15
CA ARG A 33 -20.09 -6.63 -14.02
C ARG A 33 -19.87 -7.55 -12.83
N ARG A 34 -18.62 -7.92 -12.55
CA ARG A 34 -18.27 -8.76 -11.39
C ARG A 34 -18.52 -8.03 -10.06
N GLN A 35 -18.29 -6.72 -10.02
CA GLN A 35 -18.62 -5.89 -8.85
C GLN A 35 -20.14 -5.78 -8.64
N GLN A 36 -20.92 -5.60 -9.72
CA GLN A 36 -22.39 -5.54 -9.63
C GLN A 36 -23.04 -6.88 -9.24
N GLN A 37 -22.44 -8.02 -9.60
CA GLN A 37 -22.95 -9.36 -9.24
C GLN A 37 -22.57 -9.82 -7.83
N SER A 38 -21.82 -9.01 -7.06
CA SER A 38 -21.40 -9.34 -5.69
C SER A 38 -22.26 -8.73 -4.59
N LEU A 39 -23.43 -8.17 -4.91
CA LEU A 39 -24.42 -7.75 -3.91
C LEU A 39 -25.26 -8.96 -3.45
N PRO A 40 -25.23 -9.36 -2.17
CA PRO A 40 -26.14 -10.36 -1.67
C PRO A 40 -27.58 -9.81 -1.65
N GLN A 41 -28.49 -10.59 -2.22
CA GLN A 41 -29.93 -10.40 -2.12
C GLN A 41 -30.37 -10.81 -0.71
N ALA A 42 -30.34 -9.89 0.25
CA ALA A 42 -30.73 -10.17 1.63
C ALA A 42 -32.21 -9.80 1.87
N ALA A 43 -32.97 -10.82 2.21
CA ALA A 43 -34.38 -10.80 2.56
C ALA A 43 -34.68 -9.92 3.78
N ALA A 44 -35.90 -9.39 3.80
CA ALA A 44 -36.48 -8.69 4.92
C ALA A 44 -36.59 -9.57 6.17
N ALA A 45 -36.01 -9.14 7.30
CA ALA A 45 -36.46 -9.50 8.65
C ALA A 45 -35.83 -8.60 9.74
N ALA A 46 -36.72 -7.98 10.52
CA ALA A 46 -36.61 -7.50 11.91
C ALA A 46 -35.52 -6.49 12.35
N ILE A 47 -35.99 -5.31 12.76
CA ILE A 47 -35.28 -4.26 13.53
C ILE A 47 -35.31 -4.63 15.03
N PRO A 48 -34.18 -4.56 15.76
CA PRO A 48 -34.10 -3.67 16.94
C PRO A 48 -32.67 -3.12 17.22
N PRO A 49 -32.51 -2.24 18.24
CA PRO A 49 -32.82 -0.82 18.26
C PRO A 49 -31.62 0.06 17.85
N THR A 50 -31.94 1.29 17.47
CA THR A 50 -31.06 2.41 17.11
C THR A 50 -29.90 2.63 18.10
N HIS A 51 -28.65 2.45 17.64
CA HIS A 51 -27.51 3.16 18.22
C HIS A 51 -27.45 4.57 17.65
N THR A 52 -27.53 5.51 18.58
CA THR A 52 -27.49 6.96 18.42
C THR A 52 -26.36 7.47 17.53
N LEU A 53 -26.75 8.34 16.59
CA LEU A 53 -25.92 9.16 15.72
C LEU A 53 -24.75 9.80 16.48
N HIS A 54 -23.52 9.58 16.00
CA HIS A 54 -22.44 10.54 16.19
C HIS A 54 -22.31 11.38 14.93
N THR A 55 -22.67 12.66 15.04
CA THR A 55 -22.38 13.72 14.09
C THR A 55 -20.87 14.01 14.11
N ARG A 56 -20.07 13.14 13.47
CA ARG A 56 -18.73 13.44 12.97
C ARG A 56 -18.73 13.01 11.52
N GLY A 57 -18.46 13.93 10.60
CA GLY A 57 -18.58 13.71 9.16
C GLY A 57 -17.59 12.70 8.60
N GLY A 58 -17.81 11.41 8.86
CA GLY A 58 -17.06 10.30 8.34
C GLY A 58 -18.02 9.27 7.72
N GLY A 59 -17.94 9.04 6.41
CA GLY A 59 -18.62 7.92 5.76
C GLY A 59 -18.09 6.58 6.27
N GLU A 60 -18.73 5.48 5.87
CA GLU A 60 -18.40 4.08 6.25
C GLU A 60 -16.91 3.69 6.10
N TRP A 61 -16.13 4.48 5.36
CA TRP A 61 -14.76 4.21 4.98
C TRP A 61 -13.75 5.29 5.40
N ASP A 62 -14.20 6.30 6.13
CA ASP A 62 -13.34 7.34 6.68
C ASP A 62 -12.54 6.82 7.89
N ILE A 63 -11.35 7.38 8.10
CA ILE A 63 -10.43 7.00 9.18
C ILE A 63 -10.29 8.19 10.14
N SER A 64 -10.77 8.03 11.36
CA SER A 64 -10.61 9.00 12.43
C SER A 64 -9.28 8.83 13.17
N ASP A 65 -8.89 9.80 13.99
CA ASP A 65 -7.68 9.69 14.82
C ASP A 65 -7.78 8.54 15.82
N ALA A 66 -9.00 8.24 16.29
CA ALA A 66 -9.25 7.09 17.15
C ALA A 66 -9.00 5.75 16.43
N ASP A 67 -9.29 5.67 15.13
CA ASP A 67 -9.02 4.48 14.32
C ASP A 67 -7.52 4.29 14.09
N ILE A 68 -6.78 5.39 13.91
CA ILE A 68 -5.31 5.37 13.81
C ILE A 68 -4.68 4.88 15.11
N GLU A 69 -5.10 5.45 16.26
CA GLU A 69 -4.62 5.05 17.57
C GLU A 69 -4.98 3.60 17.89
N LYS A 70 -6.19 3.15 17.51
CA LYS A 70 -6.59 1.75 17.64
C LYS A 70 -5.69 0.84 16.80
N PHE A 71 -5.43 1.19 15.55
CA PHE A 71 -4.53 0.42 14.68
C PHE A 71 -3.11 0.36 15.24
N TYR A 72 -2.59 1.47 15.77
CA TYR A 72 -1.31 1.51 16.48
C TYR A 72 -1.30 0.60 17.72
N ALA A 73 -2.36 0.63 18.52
CA ALA A 73 -2.50 -0.22 19.69
C ALA A 73 -2.57 -1.71 19.32
N GLU A 74 -3.30 -2.08 18.26
CA GLU A 74 -3.33 -3.45 17.73
C GLU A 74 -1.94 -3.92 17.27
N LEU A 75 -1.15 -3.02 16.67
CA LEU A 75 0.21 -3.32 16.24
C LEU A 75 1.22 -3.43 17.38
N THR A 76 0.96 -2.87 18.56
CA THR A 76 1.95 -2.80 19.65
C THR A 76 1.57 -3.61 20.89
N THR A 77 0.29 -3.91 21.07
CA THR A 77 -0.18 -4.67 22.23
C THR A 77 0.25 -6.13 22.13
N GLY A 78 0.96 -6.61 23.15
CA GLY A 78 1.43 -7.99 23.25
C GLY A 78 2.52 -8.37 22.23
N GLY A 79 3.02 -7.43 21.44
CA GLY A 79 4.14 -7.66 20.54
C GLY A 79 5.48 -7.70 21.28
N LYS A 80 6.49 -8.26 20.60
CA LYS A 80 7.85 -8.43 21.15
C LYS A 80 8.88 -7.52 20.48
N GLY A 81 8.44 -6.70 19.53
CA GLY A 81 9.33 -5.91 18.70
C GLY A 81 10.21 -6.75 17.78
N GLY A 82 11.30 -6.14 17.34
CA GLY A 82 12.35 -6.78 16.55
C GLY A 82 11.99 -6.94 15.08
N ASP A 83 12.63 -7.90 14.43
CA ASP A 83 12.55 -8.11 12.98
C ASP A 83 11.39 -9.01 12.57
N PRO A 84 10.83 -8.84 11.36
CA PRO A 84 9.80 -9.73 10.85
C PRO A 84 10.36 -11.15 10.64
N PRO A 85 9.50 -12.19 10.68
CA PRO A 85 9.90 -13.55 10.35
C PRO A 85 10.58 -13.65 8.97
N LYS A 86 11.66 -14.44 8.88
CA LYS A 86 12.48 -14.57 7.66
C LYS A 86 11.68 -14.90 6.41
N GLU A 87 10.73 -15.83 6.54
CA GLU A 87 9.94 -16.34 5.42
C GLU A 87 8.73 -15.45 5.10
N SER A 88 8.57 -14.32 5.79
CA SER A 88 7.44 -13.43 5.54
C SER A 88 7.64 -12.61 4.26
N VAL A 89 6.55 -12.46 3.49
CA VAL A 89 6.51 -11.59 2.31
C VAL A 89 6.89 -10.16 2.67
N VAL A 90 6.39 -9.65 3.81
CA VAL A 90 6.70 -8.29 4.29
C VAL A 90 8.19 -8.15 4.59
N GLY A 91 8.82 -9.10 5.28
CA GLY A 91 10.27 -9.08 5.51
C GLY A 91 11.07 -9.06 4.21
N GLY A 92 10.68 -9.88 3.24
CA GLY A 92 11.29 -9.87 1.91
C GLY A 92 11.13 -8.54 1.17
N LEU A 93 9.96 -7.89 1.27
CA LEU A 93 9.71 -6.57 0.67
C LEU A 93 10.52 -5.47 1.36
N ILE A 94 10.63 -5.51 2.69
CA ILE A 94 11.44 -4.56 3.48
C ILE A 94 12.89 -4.62 3.02
N VAL A 95 13.48 -5.81 2.89
CA VAL A 95 14.86 -5.94 2.38
C VAL A 95 14.97 -5.38 0.96
N LYS A 96 14.08 -5.75 0.05
CA LYS A 96 14.14 -5.30 -1.35
C LYS A 96 14.02 -3.77 -1.51
N PHE A 97 13.35 -3.10 -0.57
CA PHE A 97 13.10 -1.66 -0.64
C PHE A 97 14.05 -0.82 0.21
N PHE A 98 14.49 -1.33 1.36
CA PHE A 98 15.27 -0.55 2.33
C PHE A 98 16.71 -1.03 2.50
N HIS A 99 17.09 -2.18 1.93
CA HIS A 99 18.49 -2.61 1.87
C HIS A 99 19.20 -1.92 0.69
N GLY A 100 19.72 -0.73 0.97
CA GLY A 100 20.35 0.14 -0.01
C GLY A 100 20.64 1.52 0.59
N GLU A 101 20.81 2.51 -0.27
CA GLU A 101 21.10 3.88 0.13
C GLU A 101 20.12 4.84 -0.53
N PHE A 102 19.47 5.68 0.29
CA PHE A 102 18.62 6.76 -0.18
C PHE A 102 19.47 7.99 -0.43
N THR A 103 19.57 8.42 -1.69
CA THR A 103 20.28 9.62 -2.10
C THR A 103 19.31 10.65 -2.67
N PRO A 104 19.68 11.93 -2.73
CA PRO A 104 18.84 12.95 -3.37
C PRO A 104 18.49 12.65 -4.83
N GLN A 105 19.30 11.83 -5.52
CA GLN A 105 19.07 11.41 -6.90
C GLN A 105 18.18 10.16 -7.03
N GLY A 106 17.88 9.48 -5.93
CA GLY A 106 17.05 8.27 -5.91
C GLY A 106 17.56 7.20 -4.95
N PHE A 107 16.98 6.01 -5.04
CA PHE A 107 17.40 4.87 -4.23
C PHE A 107 18.43 4.00 -4.96
N LYS A 108 19.63 3.87 -4.38
CA LYS A 108 20.67 2.97 -4.85
C LYS A 108 20.44 1.57 -4.27
N ARG A 109 19.98 0.66 -5.12
CA ARG A 109 19.65 -0.73 -4.76
C ARG A 109 20.90 -1.59 -4.63
N TYR A 110 21.00 -2.36 -3.56
CA TYR A 110 22.01 -3.43 -3.42
C TYR A 110 21.35 -4.80 -3.63
N ALA A 111 20.80 -5.03 -4.82
CA ALA A 111 20.05 -6.25 -5.11
C ALA A 111 20.96 -7.44 -5.50
N GLY A 112 20.52 -8.65 -5.17
CA GLY A 112 20.99 -9.89 -5.82
C GLY A 112 22.15 -10.63 -5.14
N HIS A 113 22.71 -10.12 -4.04
CA HIS A 113 23.82 -10.75 -3.32
C HIS A 113 23.53 -10.99 -1.83
N TRP A 114 22.27 -11.36 -1.55
CA TRP A 114 21.78 -11.66 -0.21
C TRP A 114 22.54 -12.82 0.46
N LYS A 115 22.65 -12.75 1.79
CA LYS A 115 23.52 -13.61 2.59
C LYS A 115 22.77 -14.73 3.32
N GLY A 116 21.52 -15.00 2.93
CA GLY A 116 20.75 -16.12 3.47
C GLY A 116 21.22 -17.47 2.95
N PRO A 117 20.88 -18.57 3.64
CA PRO A 117 21.00 -19.92 3.11
C PRO A 117 19.74 -20.31 2.31
N PRO A 118 19.85 -20.90 1.11
CA PRO A 118 21.06 -20.99 0.28
C PRO A 118 21.53 -19.61 -0.24
N PRO A 119 22.83 -19.45 -0.56
CA PRO A 119 23.38 -18.18 -1.03
C PRO A 119 22.56 -17.55 -2.17
N GLY A 120 22.33 -16.24 -2.09
CA GLY A 120 21.44 -15.53 -3.01
C GLY A 120 20.02 -15.32 -2.48
N ASN A 121 19.61 -16.04 -1.41
CA ASN A 121 18.34 -15.81 -0.73
C ASN A 121 18.45 -14.77 0.39
N ILE A 122 17.34 -14.10 0.69
CA ILE A 122 17.24 -13.17 1.82
C ILE A 122 17.40 -13.94 3.14
N GLY A 123 18.37 -13.54 3.96
CA GLY A 123 18.63 -14.08 5.29
C GLY A 123 18.29 -13.10 6.41
N LYS A 124 18.39 -13.58 7.66
CA LYS A 124 18.18 -12.75 8.87
C LYS A 124 19.08 -11.51 8.90
N LYS A 125 20.33 -11.62 8.42
CA LYS A 125 21.26 -10.48 8.34
C LYS A 125 20.79 -9.41 7.36
N ASP A 126 20.27 -9.82 6.20
CA ASP A 126 19.74 -8.87 5.21
C ASP A 126 18.48 -8.18 5.74
N ILE A 127 17.64 -8.92 6.49
CA ILE A 127 16.44 -8.39 7.15
C ILE A 127 16.81 -7.32 8.17
N ALA A 128 17.79 -7.57 9.04
CA ALA A 128 18.25 -6.57 10.01
C ALA A 128 18.68 -5.27 9.31
N VAL A 129 19.47 -5.37 8.22
CA VAL A 129 19.88 -4.19 7.45
C VAL A 129 18.69 -3.47 6.81
N GLY A 130 17.75 -4.21 6.22
CA GLY A 130 16.51 -3.63 5.67
C GLY A 130 15.64 -2.96 6.74
N MET A 131 15.57 -3.54 7.94
CA MET A 131 14.83 -2.99 9.08
C MET A 131 15.46 -1.71 9.62
N ASP A 132 16.79 -1.63 9.67
CA ASP A 132 17.50 -0.40 10.04
C ASP A 132 17.25 0.71 9.02
N GLY A 133 17.31 0.37 7.72
CA GLY A 133 16.94 1.30 6.63
C GLY A 133 15.49 1.78 6.74
N LEU A 134 14.55 0.87 7.02
CA LEU A 134 13.15 1.20 7.23
C LEU A 134 12.96 2.16 8.41
N LYS A 135 13.57 1.88 9.57
CA LYS A 135 13.48 2.74 10.76
C LYS A 135 13.98 4.16 10.47
N VAL A 136 15.13 4.27 9.79
CA VAL A 136 15.69 5.57 9.37
C VAL A 136 14.70 6.31 8.49
N GLN A 137 14.14 5.64 7.48
CA GLN A 137 13.18 6.26 6.57
C GLN A 137 11.83 6.55 7.23
N MET A 138 11.38 5.78 8.22
CA MET A 138 10.16 6.13 8.95
C MET A 138 10.37 7.37 9.83
N LYS A 139 11.55 7.56 10.44
CA LYS A 139 11.87 8.79 11.19
C LYS A 139 11.88 10.01 10.29
N ASN A 140 12.57 9.92 9.15
CA ASN A 140 12.71 11.02 8.20
C ASN A 140 12.67 10.51 6.75
N PRO A 141 11.47 10.34 6.17
CA PRO A 141 11.33 9.72 4.85
C PRO A 141 11.83 10.66 3.76
N MET A 142 12.76 10.17 2.94
CA MET A 142 13.22 10.91 1.76
C MET A 142 12.18 10.91 0.64
N PHE A 143 11.42 9.81 0.53
CA PHE A 143 10.34 9.65 -0.43
C PHE A 143 9.06 9.23 0.29
N VAL A 144 7.98 9.97 0.03
CA VAL A 144 6.65 9.70 0.57
C VAL A 144 5.64 9.63 -0.57
N THR A 145 4.75 8.64 -0.51
CA THR A 145 3.63 8.53 -1.43
C THR A 145 2.48 9.38 -0.89
N LYS A 146 1.74 10.02 -1.80
CA LYS A 146 0.56 10.81 -1.44
C LYS A 146 -0.63 9.88 -1.16
N GLY A 147 -1.31 10.12 -0.05
CA GLY A 147 -2.54 9.44 0.36
C GLY A 147 -3.80 10.07 -0.23
N GLY A 148 -4.92 9.34 -0.14
CA GLY A 148 -6.21 9.74 -0.69
C GLY A 148 -6.39 9.35 -2.16
N VAL A 149 -7.62 8.92 -2.50
CA VAL A 149 -8.15 8.58 -3.83
C VAL A 149 -7.33 7.63 -4.73
N GLY A 150 -8.04 6.72 -5.42
CA GLY A 150 -7.45 5.67 -6.26
C GLY A 150 -6.75 6.15 -7.53
N TYR A 151 -6.29 5.17 -8.32
CA TYR A 151 -5.63 5.43 -9.61
C TYR A 151 -6.48 6.27 -10.57
N GLY A 152 -5.84 7.17 -11.32
CA GLY A 152 -6.50 7.98 -12.34
C GLY A 152 -7.23 9.22 -11.80
N VAL A 153 -7.08 9.53 -10.51
CA VAL A 153 -7.57 10.79 -9.92
C VAL A 153 -6.46 11.84 -9.96
N ASP A 154 -6.87 13.10 -10.08
CA ASP A 154 -5.99 14.27 -10.05
C ASP A 154 -5.05 14.26 -8.83
N GLU A 155 -3.74 14.32 -9.10
CA GLU A 155 -2.66 14.31 -8.09
C GLU A 155 -2.68 15.53 -7.16
N THR A 156 -3.39 16.60 -7.53
CA THR A 156 -3.60 17.77 -6.67
C THR A 156 -4.59 17.51 -5.53
N LEU A 157 -5.41 16.46 -5.65
CA LEU A 157 -6.39 16.06 -4.65
C LEU A 157 -5.82 15.07 -3.62
N LYS A 158 -4.55 14.67 -3.76
CA LYS A 158 -3.88 13.74 -2.87
C LYS A 158 -3.05 14.49 -1.82
N VAL A 159 -2.98 13.92 -0.63
CA VAL A 159 -2.36 14.54 0.55
C VAL A 159 -0.98 13.92 0.80
N VAL A 160 0.06 14.73 0.75
CA VAL A 160 1.45 14.30 1.05
C VAL A 160 1.62 14.01 2.54
N ASP A 161 1.11 14.90 3.37
CA ASP A 161 1.21 14.90 4.83
C ASP A 161 -0.09 15.48 5.38
N ASP A 162 -0.78 14.73 6.25
CA ASP A 162 -2.04 15.17 6.85
C ASP A 162 -1.86 15.94 8.16
N GLY A 163 -0.61 16.20 8.56
CA GLY A 163 -0.27 16.96 9.75
C GLY A 163 -0.52 16.24 11.06
N LYS A 164 -0.93 14.96 11.02
CA LYS A 164 -1.27 14.19 12.23
C LYS A 164 -0.05 13.59 12.94
N GLY A 165 1.14 13.70 12.34
CA GLY A 165 2.40 13.24 12.94
C GLY A 165 2.61 11.73 12.89
N TRP A 166 1.86 11.01 12.05
CA TRP A 166 2.00 9.58 11.83
C TRP A 166 2.80 9.30 10.57
N VAL A 167 3.62 8.25 10.62
CA VAL A 167 4.30 7.68 9.46
C VAL A 167 3.86 6.24 9.28
N TRP A 168 3.57 5.88 8.03
CA TRP A 168 2.98 4.60 7.68
C TRP A 168 3.90 3.82 6.75
N LEU A 169 3.91 2.50 6.91
CA LEU A 169 4.35 1.57 5.87
C LEU A 169 3.10 0.86 5.35
N ALA A 170 2.82 0.95 4.05
CA ALA A 170 1.70 0.26 3.44
C ALA A 170 2.12 -0.50 2.19
N ALA A 171 1.41 -1.59 1.90
CA ALA A 171 1.59 -2.36 0.68
C ALA A 171 0.56 -2.00 -0.40
N GLU A 172 1.05 -2.00 -1.63
CA GLU A 172 0.38 -1.53 -2.83
C GLU A 172 0.43 -2.63 -3.88
N MET A 173 -0.72 -2.96 -4.49
CA MET A 173 -0.79 -3.97 -5.55
C MET A 173 -0.99 -3.27 -6.89
N SER A 174 0.10 -3.15 -7.63
CA SER A 174 0.12 -2.59 -8.99
C SER A 174 0.22 -3.70 -10.04
N PRO A 175 0.04 -3.40 -11.34
CA PRO A 175 0.36 -4.35 -12.41
C PRO A 175 1.81 -4.88 -12.37
N GLY A 176 2.73 -4.18 -11.69
CA GLY A 176 4.12 -4.62 -11.46
C GLY A 176 4.28 -5.57 -10.26
N GLY A 177 3.20 -5.92 -9.58
CA GLY A 177 3.19 -6.76 -8.39
C GLY A 177 3.09 -5.96 -7.09
N LEU A 178 3.31 -6.68 -5.99
CA LEU A 178 3.22 -6.15 -4.63
C LEU A 178 4.48 -5.34 -4.29
N ALA A 179 4.28 -4.08 -3.89
CA ALA A 179 5.30 -3.18 -3.41
C ALA A 179 4.95 -2.64 -2.02
N ILE A 180 5.91 -2.01 -1.35
CA ILE A 180 5.69 -1.25 -0.12
C ILE A 180 6.11 0.20 -0.31
N GLU A 181 5.41 1.11 0.37
CA GLU A 181 5.58 2.56 0.26
C GLU A 181 5.43 3.20 1.64
N LEU A 182 6.06 4.37 1.80
CA LEU A 182 5.93 5.20 3.01
C LEU A 182 4.93 6.33 2.79
N PHE A 183 4.14 6.64 3.81
CA PHE A 183 3.18 7.74 3.78
C PHE A 183 3.30 8.57 5.05
N LYS A 184 3.06 9.88 4.94
CA LYS A 184 2.80 10.79 6.08
C LYS A 184 1.32 11.16 6.21
N SER A 185 0.48 10.50 5.41
CA SER A 185 -0.96 10.63 5.40
C SER A 185 -1.57 9.23 5.46
N VAL A 186 -2.81 9.13 5.94
CA VAL A 186 -3.53 7.83 5.96
C VAL A 186 -3.49 7.16 4.56
N PRO A 187 -3.00 5.90 4.46
CA PRO A 187 -2.84 5.22 3.18
C PRO A 187 -4.17 4.60 2.70
N PHE A 188 -5.18 5.45 2.46
CA PHE A 188 -6.52 5.05 2.04
C PHE A 188 -6.51 4.10 0.84
N GLY A 189 -7.25 2.99 0.95
CA GLY A 189 -7.36 2.01 -0.12
C GLY A 189 -6.12 1.14 -0.31
N LYS A 190 -5.11 1.25 0.56
CA LYS A 190 -3.89 0.42 0.56
C LYS A 190 -3.89 -0.54 1.74
N ARG A 191 -2.89 -1.43 1.80
CA ARG A 191 -2.71 -2.38 2.91
C ARG A 191 -1.80 -1.78 3.96
N ALA A 192 -2.35 -1.10 4.96
CA ALA A 192 -1.54 -0.56 6.05
C ALA A 192 -0.87 -1.71 6.82
N LEU A 193 0.46 -1.73 6.85
CA LEU A 193 1.24 -2.76 7.53
C LEU A 193 1.71 -2.29 8.89
N LEU A 194 2.24 -1.07 8.96
CA LEU A 194 2.76 -0.45 10.18
C LEU A 194 2.31 1.02 10.24
N VAL A 195 2.10 1.51 11.46
CA VAL A 195 2.00 2.94 11.74
C VAL A 195 2.85 3.26 12.96
N ALA A 196 3.56 4.37 12.95
CA ALA A 196 4.31 4.86 14.10
C ALA A 196 4.14 6.37 14.27
N LYS A 197 4.21 6.86 15.51
CA LYS A 197 4.39 8.29 15.77
C LYS A 197 5.75 8.69 15.22
N GLN A 198 5.80 9.66 14.33
CA GLN A 198 7.05 10.05 13.68
C GLN A 198 8.09 10.55 14.69
N SER A 199 7.63 11.18 15.78
CA SER A 199 8.48 11.62 16.88
C SER A 199 9.06 10.48 17.73
N ASP A 200 8.49 9.28 17.67
CA ASP A 200 8.96 8.10 18.41
C ASP A 200 8.73 6.80 17.64
N VAL A 201 9.46 6.67 16.53
CA VAL A 201 9.42 5.48 15.69
C VAL A 201 9.99 4.25 16.42
N ASP A 202 10.97 4.45 17.29
CA ASP A 202 11.64 3.36 17.99
C ASP A 202 10.70 2.64 18.95
N GLU A 203 9.79 3.38 19.62
CA GLU A 203 8.77 2.78 20.47
C GLU A 203 7.96 1.71 19.70
N MET A 204 7.49 2.03 18.50
CA MET A 204 6.70 1.10 17.70
C MET A 204 7.48 -0.18 17.38
N PHE A 205 8.73 -0.05 16.91
CA PHE A 205 9.56 -1.21 16.56
C PHE A 205 10.03 -2.02 17.77
N SER A 206 10.08 -1.42 18.97
CA SER A 206 10.34 -2.14 20.22
C SER A 206 9.16 -3.02 20.67
N LYS A 207 7.95 -2.74 20.17
CA LYS A 207 6.70 -3.39 20.59
C LYS A 207 5.93 -4.08 19.46
N VAL A 208 6.37 -3.96 18.20
CA VAL A 208 5.60 -4.44 17.06
C VAL A 208 5.19 -5.92 17.20
N ASN A 209 3.92 -6.17 16.92
CA ASN A 209 3.31 -7.47 16.81
C ASN A 209 3.28 -7.88 15.33
N TRP A 210 4.31 -8.61 14.91
CA TRP A 210 4.44 -9.04 13.52
C TRP A 210 3.29 -9.93 13.05
N ALA A 211 2.59 -10.66 13.93
CA ALA A 211 1.43 -11.43 13.49
C ALA A 211 0.30 -10.52 12.98
N VAL A 212 0.06 -9.39 13.66
CA VAL A 212 -0.93 -8.39 13.25
C VAL A 212 -0.47 -7.70 11.96
N ALA A 213 0.77 -7.20 11.92
CA ALA A 213 1.32 -6.51 10.76
C ALA A 213 1.28 -7.38 9.49
N LEU A 214 1.66 -8.67 9.60
CA LEU A 214 1.60 -9.62 8.50
C LEU A 214 0.17 -9.93 8.08
N GLY A 215 -0.76 -10.09 9.02
CA GLY A 215 -2.17 -10.33 8.72
C GLY A 215 -2.86 -9.17 8.00
N ASN A 216 -2.32 -7.96 8.09
CA ASN A 216 -2.87 -6.78 7.40
C ASN A 216 -2.52 -6.72 5.90
N ILE A 217 -1.61 -7.57 5.41
CA ILE A 217 -1.30 -7.65 3.97
C ILE A 217 -2.52 -8.07 3.13
N GLU A 218 -3.52 -8.69 3.74
CA GLU A 218 -4.77 -9.11 3.09
C GLU A 218 -5.93 -8.11 3.31
N LYS A 219 -5.68 -7.00 4.01
CA LYS A 219 -6.72 -6.05 4.41
C LYS A 219 -6.48 -4.69 3.75
N THR A 220 -7.55 -4.09 3.27
CA THR A 220 -7.53 -2.69 2.82
C THR A 220 -7.84 -1.78 3.99
N PHE A 221 -7.04 -0.74 4.19
CA PHE A 221 -7.22 0.26 5.24
C PHE A 221 -7.94 1.50 4.67
N GLY A 222 -9.15 1.75 5.16
CA GLY A 222 -10.05 2.76 4.61
C GLY A 222 -10.48 2.48 3.15
N GLY A 223 -11.34 3.35 2.62
CA GLY A 223 -11.89 3.17 1.28
C GLY A 223 -10.99 3.73 0.16
N PRO A 224 -10.87 3.07 -1.00
CA PRO A 224 -10.03 3.54 -2.10
C PRO A 224 -10.54 4.81 -2.81
N LEU A 225 -11.78 5.22 -2.55
CA LEU A 225 -12.40 6.41 -3.15
C LEU A 225 -12.50 7.58 -2.17
N ILE A 226 -11.91 7.44 -0.98
CA ILE A 226 -11.99 8.47 0.05
C ILE A 226 -11.08 9.63 -0.32
N LYS A 227 -11.68 10.83 -0.37
CA LYS A 227 -10.97 12.09 -0.45
C LYS A 227 -10.48 12.44 0.95
N GLN A 228 -9.17 12.44 1.11
CA GLN A 228 -8.54 12.92 2.33
C GLN A 228 -8.69 14.44 2.39
N ARG A 229 -9.08 14.94 3.56
CA ARG A 229 -9.28 16.37 3.83
C ARG A 229 -8.14 16.92 4.64
#